data_AF-A0A942FX18-F1
#
_entry.id   AF-A0A942FX18-F1
#
_cell.length_a   1.000
_cell.length_b   1.000
_cell.length_c   1.000
_cell.angle_alpha   90.00
_cell.angle_beta   90.00
_cell.angle_gamma   90.00
#
_symmetry.space_group_name_H-M   'P 1'
#
loop_
_entity.id
_entity.type
_entity.pdbx_description
1 polymer ?
#
loop_
_entity_poly.entity_id
_entity_poly.type
_entity_poly.pdbx_seq_one_letter_code
_entity_poly.pdbx_strand_id
1 'polypeptide(L)'
;MTDQPPRTTIFEYMSGLARQLGAINLGQGFPEMEEPGELIGAAQRALGTRSNQYPPMRGLPELRGAVRDYYSRTQGLELADESVVVTSGGTEALAASLLAL
;
A
#
# COMPACT_ATOMS: atom_id res chain seq x y z
N MET A 1 31.77 18.43 -15.38
CA MET A 1 30.78 18.50 -14.28
C MET A 1 29.65 17.60 -14.70
N THR A 2 29.63 16.36 -14.20
CA THR A 2 28.72 15.30 -14.67
C THR A 2 27.30 15.64 -14.25
N ASP A 3 26.45 15.88 -15.24
CA ASP A 3 25.01 16.03 -15.08
C ASP A 3 24.41 14.64 -14.81
N GLN A 4 24.64 14.13 -13.60
CA GLN A 4 23.97 12.91 -13.13
C GLN A 4 22.58 13.32 -12.66
N PRO A 5 21.51 12.63 -13.10
CA PRO A 5 20.18 12.89 -12.56
C PRO A 5 20.23 12.73 -11.03
N PRO A 6 19.43 13.51 -10.28
CA PRO A 6 19.41 13.39 -8.83
C PRO A 6 19.12 11.94 -8.46
N ARG A 7 19.94 11.38 -7.56
CA ARG A 7 19.78 9.99 -7.07
C ARG A 7 18.46 9.78 -6.30
N THR A 8 17.77 10.86 -5.99
CA THR A 8 16.57 10.93 -5.17
C THR A 8 15.47 11.69 -5.93
N THR A 9 14.21 11.43 -5.57
CA THR A 9 13.08 12.14 -6.19
C THR A 9 12.90 13.53 -5.56
N ILE A 10 12.14 14.41 -6.23
CA ILE A 10 11.76 15.71 -5.65
C ILE A 10 10.99 15.56 -4.32
N PHE A 11 10.19 14.49 -4.19
CA PHE A 11 9.44 14.20 -2.96
C PHE A 11 10.38 13.92 -1.78
N GLU A 12 11.42 13.12 -2.01
CA GLU A 12 12.43 12.80 -1.00
C GLU A 12 13.26 14.04 -0.64
N TYR A 13 13.71 14.79 -1.66
CA TYR A 13 14.50 16.00 -1.45
C TYR A 13 13.73 17.05 -0.63
N MET A 14 12.49 17.36 -1.01
CA MET A 14 11.69 18.39 -0.33
C MET A 14 11.28 17.98 1.08
N SER A 15 10.95 16.71 1.30
CA SER A 15 10.64 16.20 2.65
C SER A 15 11.87 16.27 3.57
N GLY A 16 13.06 15.96 3.04
CA GLY A 16 14.32 16.09 3.77
C GLY A 16 14.63 17.54 4.14
N LEU A 17 14.45 18.47 3.20
CA LEU A 17 14.69 19.89 3.42
C LEU A 17 13.69 20.49 4.43
N ALA A 18 12.41 20.11 4.36
CA ALA A 18 11.40 20.56 5.32
C ALA A 18 11.78 20.17 6.75
N ARG A 19 12.23 18.93 6.97
CA ARG A 19 12.72 18.47 8.27
C ARG A 19 13.96 19.24 8.74
N GLN A 20 14.91 19.51 7.86
CA GLN A 20 16.13 20.25 8.20
C GLN A 20 15.82 21.69 8.65
N LEU A 21 14.83 22.33 8.03
CA LEU A 21 14.47 23.72 8.29
C LEU A 21 13.36 23.88 9.35
N GLY A 22 12.80 22.77 9.85
CA GLY A 22 11.63 22.81 10.75
C GLY A 22 10.38 23.37 10.08
N ALA A 23 10.25 23.21 8.76
CA ALA A 23 9.09 23.66 8.00
C ALA A 23 7.94 22.66 8.09
N ILE A 24 6.70 23.16 8.04
CA ILE A 24 5.49 22.33 7.90
C ILE A 24 5.52 21.66 6.52
N ASN A 25 5.46 20.33 6.47
CA ASN A 25 5.57 19.56 5.24
C ASN A 25 4.19 19.22 4.65
N LEU A 26 3.66 20.10 3.79
CA LEU A 26 2.43 19.83 3.03
C LEU A 26 2.69 19.06 1.71
N GLY A 27 3.91 18.61 1.46
CA GLY A 27 4.30 17.86 0.26
C GLY A 27 4.40 16.35 0.45
N GLN A 28 4.31 15.85 1.70
CA GLN A 28 4.36 14.41 1.97
C GLN A 28 3.07 13.71 1.55
N GLY A 29 3.21 12.51 0.99
CA GLY A 29 2.09 11.69 0.53
C GLY A 29 1.55 10.70 1.58
N PHE A 30 1.97 10.79 2.84
CA PHE A 30 1.51 9.91 3.92
C PHE A 30 0.77 10.71 5.00
N PRO A 31 -0.32 10.13 5.57
CA PRO A 31 -1.09 10.79 6.62
C PRO A 31 -0.30 10.84 7.95
N GLU A 32 -0.60 11.84 8.77
CA GLU A 32 -0.09 11.96 10.16
C GLU A 32 -1.11 11.51 11.21
N MET A 33 -2.27 11.00 10.77
CA MET A 33 -3.32 10.51 11.65
C MET A 33 -2.99 9.10 12.14
N GLU A 34 -3.46 8.77 13.35
CA GLU A 34 -3.36 7.41 13.88
C GLU A 34 -4.21 6.42 13.06
N GLU A 35 -3.69 5.21 12.90
CA GLU A 35 -4.42 4.11 12.28
C GLU A 35 -5.61 3.67 13.17
N PRO A 36 -6.71 3.17 12.59
CA PRO A 36 -7.84 2.66 13.37
C PRO A 36 -7.40 1.57 14.36
N GLY A 37 -7.75 1.72 15.65
CA GLY A 37 -7.31 0.77 16.69
C GLY A 37 -7.76 -0.68 16.44
N GLU A 38 -8.91 -0.87 15.79
CA GLU A 38 -9.39 -2.20 15.39
C GLU A 38 -8.47 -2.88 14.37
N LEU A 39 -7.92 -2.11 13.42
CA LEU A 39 -6.98 -2.59 12.40
C LEU A 39 -5.67 -3.03 13.05
N ILE A 40 -5.12 -2.18 13.92
CA ILE A 40 -3.89 -2.49 14.68
C ILE A 40 -4.10 -3.74 15.54
N GLY A 41 -5.22 -3.83 16.25
CA GLY A 41 -5.55 -5.01 17.07
C GLY A 41 -5.70 -6.28 16.23
N ALA A 42 -6.29 -6.21 15.03
CA ALA A 42 -6.40 -7.35 14.13
C ALA A 42 -5.03 -7.84 13.65
N ALA A 43 -4.14 -6.92 13.27
CA ALA A 43 -2.77 -7.24 12.87
C ALA A 43 -1.98 -7.91 14.01
N GLN A 44 -2.06 -7.34 15.23
CA GLN A 44 -1.42 -7.91 16.42
C GLN A 44 -1.89 -9.33 16.72
N ARG A 45 -3.21 -9.58 16.66
CA ARG A 45 -3.76 -10.93 16.85
C ARG A 45 -3.28 -11.89 15.76
N ALA A 46 -3.25 -11.45 14.51
CA ALA A 46 -2.83 -12.30 13.39
C ALA A 46 -1.39 -12.80 13.56
N LEU A 47 -0.46 -11.96 14.06
CA LEU A 47 0.93 -12.35 14.31
C LEU A 47 1.09 -13.55 15.26
N GLY A 48 0.19 -13.70 16.24
CA GLY A 48 0.23 -14.79 17.22
C GLY A 48 -0.70 -15.97 16.89
N THR A 49 -1.66 -15.80 15.98
CA THR A 49 -2.73 -16.80 15.75
C THR A 49 -2.79 -17.33 14.31
N ARG A 50 -2.07 -16.70 13.38
CA ARG A 50 -2.03 -17.08 11.96
C ARG A 50 -0.62 -17.50 11.57
N SER A 51 -0.51 -18.11 10.39
CA SER A 51 0.80 -18.42 9.79
C SER A 51 1.54 -17.13 9.45
N ASN A 52 2.81 -17.06 9.82
CA ASN A 52 3.75 -16.01 9.42
C ASN A 52 4.60 -16.43 8.20
N GLN A 53 4.22 -17.52 7.53
CA GLN A 53 4.83 -17.97 6.28
C GLN A 53 4.17 -17.32 5.06
N TYR A 54 4.68 -17.62 3.87
CA TYR A 54 4.14 -17.09 2.63
C TYR A 54 2.62 -17.32 2.51
N PRO A 55 1.85 -16.26 2.20
CA PRO A 55 0.46 -16.42 1.83
C PRO A 55 0.35 -17.10 0.45
N PRO A 56 -0.86 -17.53 0.03
CA PRO A 56 -1.11 -17.94 -1.35
C PRO A 56 -0.69 -16.83 -2.32
N MET A 57 -0.18 -17.21 -3.50
CA MET A 57 0.41 -16.28 -4.48
C MET A 57 -0.51 -15.10 -4.84
N ARG A 58 -1.82 -15.32 -4.96
CA ARG A 58 -2.79 -14.26 -5.29
C ARG A 58 -3.22 -13.42 -4.08
N GLY A 59 -2.84 -13.80 -2.88
CA GLY A 59 -3.34 -13.26 -1.62
C GLY A 59 -4.28 -14.21 -0.88
N LEU A 60 -4.46 -13.95 0.41
CA LEU A 60 -5.34 -14.70 1.30
C LEU A 60 -6.78 -14.71 0.75
N PRO A 61 -7.47 -15.86 0.72
CA PRO A 61 -8.86 -15.94 0.25
C PRO A 61 -9.80 -14.98 0.97
N GLU A 62 -9.67 -14.83 2.29
CA GLU A 62 -10.49 -13.93 3.08
C GLU A 62 -10.26 -12.45 2.72
N LEU A 63 -9.02 -12.07 2.40
CA LEU A 63 -8.70 -10.71 1.99
C LEU A 63 -9.22 -10.40 0.58
N ARG A 64 -9.09 -11.37 -0.34
CA ARG A 64 -9.65 -11.23 -1.70
C ARG A 64 -11.18 -11.11 -1.66
N GLY A 65 -11.85 -11.91 -0.82
CA GLY A 65 -13.28 -11.78 -0.56
C GLY A 65 -13.67 -10.39 -0.04
N ALA A 66 -12.97 -9.90 0.99
CA ALA A 66 -13.23 -8.58 1.56
C ALA A 66 -13.08 -7.42 0.54
N VAL A 67 -12.12 -7.53 -0.39
CA VAL A 67 -11.96 -6.56 -1.49
C VAL A 67 -13.16 -6.61 -2.43
N ARG A 68 -13.64 -7.80 -2.81
CA ARG A 68 -14.82 -7.96 -3.67
C ARG A 68 -16.06 -7.35 -3.00
N ASP A 69 -16.28 -7.65 -1.73
CA ASP A 69 -17.40 -7.12 -0.94
C ASP A 69 -17.33 -5.59 -0.81
N TYR A 70 -16.12 -5.01 -0.70
CA TYR A 70 -15.93 -3.57 -0.72
C TYR A 70 -16.38 -2.95 -2.05
N TYR A 71 -15.95 -3.51 -3.18
CA TYR A 71 -16.30 -2.99 -4.50
C TYR A 71 -17.78 -3.19 -4.84
N SER A 72 -18.39 -4.30 -4.44
CA SER A 72 -19.84 -4.51 -4.57
C SER A 72 -20.61 -3.45 -3.77
N ARG A 73 -20.27 -3.24 -2.49
CA ARG A 73 -20.96 -2.27 -1.62
C ARG A 73 -20.77 -0.81 -2.00
N THR A 74 -19.56 -0.42 -2.42
CA THR A 74 -19.21 0.99 -2.64
C THR A 74 -19.35 1.44 -4.09
N GLN A 75 -19.28 0.50 -5.03
CA GLN A 75 -19.27 0.81 -6.47
C GLN A 75 -20.26 -0.06 -7.27
N GLY A 76 -20.96 -1.02 -6.66
CA GLY A 76 -21.89 -1.91 -7.36
C GLY A 76 -21.20 -2.89 -8.32
N LEU A 77 -19.90 -3.14 -8.13
CA LEU A 77 -19.10 -4.00 -9.01
C LEU A 77 -19.05 -5.44 -8.47
N GLU A 78 -19.60 -6.37 -9.25
CA GLU A 78 -19.53 -7.80 -8.98
C GLU A 78 -18.26 -8.39 -9.60
N LEU A 79 -17.22 -8.52 -8.79
CA LEU A 79 -15.92 -9.05 -9.21
C LEU A 79 -15.87 -10.58 -9.05
N ALA A 80 -15.33 -11.28 -10.05
CA ALA A 80 -15.00 -12.70 -9.94
C ALA A 80 -13.81 -12.92 -8.99
N ASP A 81 -13.65 -14.14 -8.47
CA ASP A 81 -12.60 -14.44 -7.50
C ASP A 81 -11.19 -14.28 -8.09
N GLU A 82 -11.07 -14.59 -9.37
CA GLU A 82 -9.88 -14.52 -10.21
C GLU A 82 -9.58 -13.09 -10.68
N SER A 83 -10.47 -12.14 -10.42
CA SER A 83 -10.26 -10.71 -10.74
C SER A 83 -9.47 -9.97 -9.67
N VAL A 84 -9.19 -10.57 -8.51
CA VAL A 84 -8.48 -9.91 -7.40
C VAL A 84 -7.13 -10.58 -7.12
N VAL A 85 -6.07 -9.77 -7.15
CA VAL A 85 -4.71 -10.13 -6.74
C VAL A 85 -4.24 -9.11 -5.70
N VAL A 86 -3.74 -9.60 -4.57
CA VAL A 86 -3.18 -8.76 -3.50
C VAL A 86 -1.69 -8.53 -3.80
N THR A 87 -1.23 -7.28 -3.67
CA THR A 87 0.16 -6.88 -3.87
C THR A 87 0.68 -6.11 -2.65
N SER A 88 1.99 -5.89 -2.61
CA SER A 88 2.73 -5.07 -1.65
C SER A 88 2.50 -3.58 -1.96
N GLY A 89 1.26 -3.14 -1.73
CA GLY A 89 0.80 -1.79 -2.03
C GLY A 89 0.57 -1.52 -3.52
N GLY A 90 0.08 -0.30 -3.81
CA GLY A 90 -0.24 0.14 -5.17
C GLY A 90 0.98 0.25 -6.10
N THR A 91 2.18 0.49 -5.54
CA THR A 91 3.42 0.56 -6.31
C THR A 91 3.72 -0.77 -7.02
N GLU A 92 3.62 -1.91 -6.31
CA GLU A 92 3.80 -3.22 -6.94
C GLU A 92 2.69 -3.51 -7.95
N ALA A 93 1.43 -3.18 -7.64
CA ALA A 93 0.31 -3.40 -8.57
C ALA A 93 0.53 -2.69 -9.91
N LEU A 94 0.98 -1.43 -9.88
CA LEU A 94 1.30 -0.66 -11.07
C LEU A 94 2.49 -1.26 -11.82
N ALA A 95 3.60 -1.53 -11.13
CA ALA A 95 4.80 -2.08 -11.76
C ALA A 95 4.53 -3.44 -12.41
N ALA A 96 3.86 -4.35 -11.71
CA ALA A 96 3.54 -5.68 -12.22
C ALA A 96 2.60 -5.62 -13.43
N SER A 97 1.58 -4.73 -13.40
CA SER A 97 0.66 -4.56 -14.52
C SER A 97 1.36 -4.00 -15.76
N LEU A 98 2.25 -3.02 -15.59
CA LEU A 98 2.97 -2.39 -16.69
C LEU A 98 4.06 -3.28 -17.30
N LEU A 99 4.67 -4.16 -16.51
CA LEU A 99 5.70 -5.07 -17.00
C LEU A 99 5.13 -6.35 -17.63
N ALA A 100 3.88 -6.70 -17.30
CA ALA A 100 3.23 -7.90 -17.81
C ALA A 100 2.40 -7.67 -19.08
N LEU A 101 2.06 -6.42 -19.40
CA LEU A 101 1.26 -6.01 -20.57
C LEU A 101 2.13 -5.32 -21.62
#